data_AF-A0A3Q9UYH0-F1
#
_entry.id   AF-A0A3Q9UYH0-F1
#
_cell.length_a   1.000
_cell.length_b   1.000
_cell.length_c   1.000
_cell.angle_alpha   90.00
_cell.angle_beta   90.00
_cell.angle_gamma   90.00
#
_symmetry.space_group_name_H-M   'P 1'
#
loop_
_entity.id
_entity.type
_entity.pdbx_description
1 polymer ?
#
loop_
_entity_poly.entity_id
_entity_poly.type
_entity_poly.pdbx_seq_one_letter_code
_entity_poly.pdbx_strand_id
1 'polypeptide(L)'
;MRGLQRVARDGARGLRLVGGQEARVPRLVGRQGCADRAGIVSRIMPVDSALEASGSGRRLQRRVAEGLGREIASGVRPADSQIVPEEIGRRYDVSRTVVREAFRALEARGMIRARPRAGTQVQPESSWNLLDPDVIQWRAAGPAGETQLQELLLLREAVEPAAARLFASSGRTARQQELSAAAAELALAAEARSLPRFTSADQSFHRVLVEGSGNAVLTQLLGTIAAALDSRYGSGVPTFTAATDRAVDQHRRLAEAIEAGDADRAESAARTLVRDTAAEIRATSVSGGSI
;
A
#
# COMPACT_ATOMS: atom_id res chain seq x y z
N MET A 1 -37.03 55.47 -14.28
CA MET A 1 -36.52 55.94 -15.59
C MET A 1 -35.39 54.99 -16.00
N ARG A 2 -35.66 53.99 -16.85
CA ARG A 2 -35.62 53.98 -18.34
C ARG A 2 -34.20 54.09 -18.94
N GLY A 3 -33.81 53.07 -19.72
CA GLY A 3 -32.79 53.08 -20.79
C GLY A 3 -31.72 51.98 -20.62
N LEU A 4 -31.81 50.77 -21.22
CA LEU A 4 -31.58 50.37 -22.64
C LEU A 4 -30.18 50.82 -23.15
N GLN A 5 -29.30 49.96 -23.68
CA GLN A 5 -29.47 49.22 -24.94
C GLN A 5 -28.55 47.99 -25.11
N ARG A 6 -29.08 46.97 -25.80
CA ARG A 6 -28.37 45.94 -26.57
C ARG A 6 -27.78 46.54 -27.86
N VAL A 7 -26.68 45.97 -28.37
CA VAL A 7 -26.46 45.76 -29.81
C VAL A 7 -25.78 44.41 -30.04
N ALA A 8 -26.33 43.64 -30.98
CA ALA A 8 -25.80 42.39 -31.54
C ALA A 8 -25.31 42.63 -32.97
N ARG A 9 -24.37 41.80 -33.46
CA ARG A 9 -24.26 41.21 -34.82
C ARG A 9 -22.84 40.64 -35.00
N ASP A 10 -22.64 39.35 -35.27
CA ASP A 10 -22.91 38.56 -36.49
C ASP A 10 -21.65 38.46 -37.37
N GLY A 11 -21.32 37.26 -37.87
CA GLY A 11 -20.10 37.05 -38.65
C GLY A 11 -19.65 35.58 -38.82
N ALA A 12 -20.53 34.72 -39.33
CA ALA A 12 -20.14 33.42 -39.88
C ALA A 12 -19.50 33.58 -41.27
N ARG A 13 -18.38 32.90 -41.53
CA ARG A 13 -17.95 32.46 -42.89
C ARG A 13 -17.15 31.16 -42.81
N GLY A 14 -17.65 30.12 -43.46
CA GLY A 14 -16.95 28.85 -43.71
C GLY A 14 -16.09 28.87 -44.97
N LEU A 15 -15.42 27.74 -45.24
CA LEU A 15 -14.75 27.24 -46.46
C LEU A 15 -13.64 26.28 -45.99
N ARG A 16 -13.28 25.15 -46.60
CA ARG A 16 -13.80 24.27 -47.66
C ARG A 16 -12.95 22.99 -47.55
N LEU A 17 -13.52 21.82 -47.77
CA LEU A 17 -12.81 20.53 -47.88
C LEU A 17 -12.16 20.40 -49.27
N VAL A 18 -10.93 19.88 -49.33
CA VAL A 18 -10.25 19.30 -50.51
C VAL A 18 -9.39 18.13 -49.98
N GLY A 19 -9.73 16.87 -50.25
CA GLY A 19 -9.10 16.02 -51.29
C GLY A 19 -7.63 15.68 -50.92
N GLY A 20 -7.20 14.47 -50.55
CA GLY A 20 -7.54 13.13 -51.02
C GLY A 20 -6.51 12.70 -52.07
N GLN A 21 -5.47 11.94 -51.71
CA GLN A 21 -4.72 11.04 -52.60
C GLN A 21 -3.97 9.94 -51.83
N GLU A 22 -4.29 8.69 -52.18
CA GLU A 22 -3.62 7.44 -51.80
C GLU A 22 -2.32 7.25 -52.60
N ALA A 23 -1.27 6.73 -51.96
CA ALA A 23 -0.02 6.35 -52.63
C ALA A 23 0.19 4.83 -52.59
N ARG A 24 0.41 4.28 -53.79
CA ARG A 24 0.56 2.86 -54.15
C ARG A 24 1.78 2.15 -53.57
N VAL A 25 1.59 0.85 -53.33
CA VAL A 25 2.59 -0.18 -53.07
C VAL A 25 3.15 -0.75 -54.38
N PRO A 26 4.47 -1.04 -54.50
CA PRO A 26 4.98 -1.92 -55.56
C PRO A 26 5.22 -3.36 -55.06
N ARG A 27 4.69 -4.33 -55.81
CA ARG A 27 5.03 -5.76 -55.73
C ARG A 27 6.36 -6.02 -56.45
N LEU A 28 7.21 -6.85 -55.87
CA LEU A 28 8.30 -7.54 -56.58
C LEU A 28 8.19 -9.05 -56.38
N VAL A 29 8.39 -9.77 -57.49
CA VAL A 29 8.22 -11.21 -57.68
C VAL A 29 9.58 -11.91 -57.64
N GLY A 30 9.67 -12.97 -56.83
CA GLY A 30 10.28 -14.27 -57.16
C GLY A 30 11.81 -14.44 -57.21
N ARG A 31 12.35 -15.38 -56.42
CA ARG A 31 12.89 -16.67 -56.93
C ARG A 31 13.38 -17.62 -55.83
N GLN A 32 13.14 -18.91 -56.05
CA GLN A 32 13.62 -20.09 -55.33
C GLN A 32 15.15 -20.22 -55.29
N GLY A 33 15.67 -20.79 -54.19
CA GLY A 33 17.01 -21.39 -54.10
C GLY A 33 17.15 -22.21 -52.82
N CYS A 34 17.31 -23.53 -52.97
CA CYS A 34 17.42 -24.54 -51.92
C CYS A 34 18.90 -24.85 -51.61
N ALA A 35 19.30 -25.00 -50.34
CA ALA A 35 20.34 -25.94 -49.88
C ALA A 35 20.54 -25.94 -48.35
N ASP A 36 20.65 -27.15 -47.83
CA ASP A 36 21.01 -27.64 -46.48
C ASP A 36 21.94 -26.82 -45.57
N ARG A 37 21.64 -26.84 -44.26
CA ARG A 37 22.51 -27.47 -43.24
C ARG A 37 21.87 -27.51 -41.84
N ALA A 38 22.00 -28.67 -41.20
CA ALA A 38 21.56 -28.98 -39.84
C ALA A 38 22.37 -28.24 -38.75
N GLY A 39 21.74 -28.01 -37.59
CA GLY A 39 22.42 -27.86 -36.31
C GLY A 39 22.07 -26.59 -35.52
N ILE A 40 21.69 -26.81 -34.25
CA ILE A 40 21.40 -25.82 -33.19
C ILE A 40 19.95 -25.30 -33.19
N VAL A 41 19.05 -26.14 -32.69
CA VAL A 41 17.79 -25.65 -32.11
C VAL A 41 18.14 -24.96 -30.79
N SER A 42 18.54 -23.70 -30.87
CA SER A 42 18.52 -22.81 -29.70
C SER A 42 17.07 -22.74 -29.23
N ARG A 43 16.82 -23.36 -28.09
CA ARG A 43 15.52 -23.31 -27.42
C ARG A 43 15.38 -21.91 -26.81
N ILE A 44 15.08 -20.94 -27.66
CA ILE A 44 14.59 -19.63 -27.24
C ILE A 44 13.23 -19.91 -26.59
N MET A 45 13.21 -19.99 -25.26
CA MET A 45 11.97 -19.92 -24.50
C MET A 45 11.31 -18.58 -24.86
N PRO A 46 10.05 -18.55 -25.30
CA PRO A 46 9.37 -17.29 -25.59
C PRO A 46 9.37 -16.44 -24.33
N VAL A 47 9.72 -15.15 -24.46
CA VAL A 47 9.90 -14.20 -23.35
C VAL A 47 8.67 -14.17 -22.42
N ASP A 48 7.48 -14.42 -22.96
CA ASP A 48 6.23 -14.51 -22.19
C ASP A 48 6.22 -15.70 -21.20
N SER A 49 6.75 -16.87 -21.58
CA SER A 49 6.81 -18.05 -20.70
C SER A 49 7.80 -17.89 -19.55
N ALA A 50 8.89 -17.14 -19.77
CA ALA A 50 9.86 -16.82 -18.72
C ALA A 50 9.32 -15.76 -17.75
N LEU A 51 8.56 -14.78 -18.24
CA LEU A 51 7.87 -13.77 -17.42
C LEU A 51 6.76 -14.39 -16.57
N GLU A 52 5.98 -15.32 -17.13
CA GLU A 52 4.95 -16.06 -16.40
C GLU A 52 5.54 -17.02 -15.37
N ALA A 53 6.61 -17.75 -15.71
CA ALA A 53 7.33 -18.60 -14.77
C ALA A 53 8.00 -17.79 -13.64
N SER A 54 8.56 -16.62 -13.96
CA SER A 54 9.15 -15.69 -12.98
C SER A 54 8.10 -15.07 -12.06
N GLY A 55 6.94 -14.71 -12.61
CA GLY A 55 5.78 -14.22 -11.84
C GLY A 55 5.17 -15.30 -10.95
N SER A 56 5.09 -16.54 -11.44
CA SER A 56 4.61 -17.69 -10.68
C SER A 56 5.55 -18.03 -9.52
N GLY A 57 6.87 -18.03 -9.77
CA GLY A 57 7.89 -18.23 -8.75
C GLY A 57 7.85 -17.19 -7.62
N ARG A 58 7.71 -15.90 -7.96
CA ARG A 58 7.54 -14.82 -6.96
C ARG A 58 6.26 -14.97 -6.13
N ARG A 59 5.15 -15.36 -6.76
CA ARG A 59 3.88 -15.62 -6.05
C ARG A 59 4.03 -16.78 -5.06
N LEU A 60 4.67 -17.87 -5.46
CA LEU A 60 4.92 -19.03 -4.60
C LEU A 60 5.87 -18.69 -3.45
N GLN A 61 6.96 -17.97 -3.74
CA GLN A 61 7.88 -17.46 -2.72
C GLN A 61 7.13 -16.63 -1.67
N ARG A 62 6.33 -15.65 -2.11
CA ARG A 62 5.53 -14.82 -1.21
C ARG A 62 4.59 -15.66 -0.36
N ARG A 63 3.90 -16.63 -0.96
CA ARG A 63 2.98 -17.54 -0.24
C ARG A 63 3.70 -18.35 0.84
N VAL A 64 4.91 -18.85 0.58
CA VAL A 64 5.71 -19.60 1.56
C VAL A 64 6.19 -18.67 2.69
N ALA A 65 6.73 -17.50 2.36
CA ALA A 65 7.17 -16.52 3.34
C ALA A 65 6.01 -16.05 4.23
N GLU A 66 4.85 -15.76 3.64
CA GLU A 66 3.64 -15.32 4.33
C GLU A 66 3.08 -16.40 5.27
N GLY A 67 3.06 -17.66 4.82
CA GLY A 67 2.64 -18.78 5.67
C GLY A 67 3.57 -18.99 6.87
N LEU A 68 4.88 -19.03 6.63
CA LEU A 68 5.86 -19.19 7.70
C LEU A 68 5.93 -17.98 8.64
N GLY A 69 5.82 -16.76 8.10
CA GLY A 69 5.81 -15.52 8.86
C GLY A 69 4.65 -15.50 9.86
N ARG A 70 3.44 -15.90 9.44
CA ARG A 70 2.30 -16.07 10.35
C ARG A 70 2.50 -17.17 11.39
N GLU A 71 3.07 -18.31 11.02
CA GLU A 71 3.37 -19.40 11.98
C GLU A 71 4.35 -18.96 13.06
N ILE A 72 5.36 -18.18 12.69
CA ILE A 72 6.33 -17.61 13.62
C ILE A 72 5.66 -16.53 14.49
N ALA A 73 4.93 -15.59 13.88
CA ALA A 73 4.26 -14.48 14.58
C ALA A 73 3.17 -14.94 15.56
N SER A 74 2.49 -16.05 15.26
CA SER A 74 1.48 -16.66 16.15
C SER A 74 2.07 -17.60 17.20
N GLY A 75 3.37 -17.91 17.16
CA GLY A 75 4.03 -18.82 18.08
C GLY A 75 3.87 -20.31 17.77
N VAL A 76 3.18 -20.68 16.68
CA VAL A 76 3.14 -22.07 16.17
C VAL A 76 4.56 -22.58 15.93
N ARG A 77 5.46 -21.69 15.49
CA ARG A 77 6.91 -21.92 15.48
C ARG A 77 7.55 -21.00 16.53
N PRO A 78 7.80 -21.50 17.75
CA PRO A 78 8.33 -20.66 18.82
C PRO A 78 9.78 -20.24 18.54
N ALA A 79 10.24 -19.20 19.23
CA ALA A 79 11.63 -18.77 19.20
C ALA A 79 12.58 -19.95 19.49
N ASP A 80 13.77 -19.89 18.89
CA ASP A 80 14.84 -20.89 18.97
C ASP A 80 14.53 -22.27 18.34
N SER A 81 13.29 -22.53 17.94
CA SER A 81 12.93 -23.73 17.17
C SER A 81 13.64 -23.76 15.81
N GLN A 82 13.85 -24.96 15.29
CA GLN A 82 14.49 -25.17 13.99
C GLN A 82 13.44 -25.35 12.89
N ILE A 83 13.74 -24.83 11.70
CA ILE A 83 13.00 -25.03 10.48
C ILE A 83 13.91 -25.76 9.49
N VAL A 84 13.45 -26.92 9.00
CA VAL A 84 14.15 -27.72 8.00
C VAL A 84 13.68 -27.33 6.59
N PRO A 85 14.52 -26.75 5.72
CA PRO A 85 14.12 -26.29 4.39
C PRO A 85 13.45 -27.37 3.53
N GLU A 86 13.92 -28.61 3.61
CA GLU A 86 13.38 -29.75 2.87
C GLU A 86 11.96 -30.13 3.29
N GLU A 87 11.61 -29.92 4.57
CA GLU A 87 10.24 -30.12 5.07
C GLU A 87 9.31 -29.05 4.49
N ILE A 88 9.75 -27.79 4.47
CA ILE A 88 8.97 -26.69 3.90
C ILE A 88 8.75 -26.91 2.40
N GLY A 89 9.78 -27.33 1.66
CA GLY A 89 9.67 -27.63 0.23
C GLY A 89 8.61 -28.71 -0.05
N ARG A 90 8.59 -29.79 0.74
CA ARG A 90 7.57 -30.84 0.63
C ARG A 90 6.18 -30.36 1.03
N ARG A 91 6.05 -29.62 2.13
CA ARG A 91 4.76 -29.16 2.66
C ARG A 91 4.05 -28.18 1.71
N TYR A 92 4.80 -27.28 1.08
CA TYR A 92 4.24 -26.29 0.17
C TYR A 92 4.22 -26.74 -1.30
N ASP A 93 4.74 -27.93 -1.59
CA ASP A 93 4.97 -28.47 -2.95
C ASP A 93 5.73 -27.47 -3.84
N VAL A 94 6.91 -27.05 -3.37
CA VAL A 94 7.74 -26.05 -4.07
C VAL A 94 9.20 -26.50 -4.17
N SER A 95 9.90 -25.95 -5.17
CA SER A 95 11.33 -26.22 -5.35
C SER A 95 12.18 -25.64 -4.22
N ARG A 96 13.37 -26.23 -4.01
CA ARG A 96 14.38 -25.73 -3.06
C ARG A 96 14.75 -24.26 -3.28
N THR A 97 14.75 -23.81 -4.53
CA THR A 97 15.01 -22.40 -4.87
C THR A 97 13.94 -21.48 -4.30
N VAL A 98 12.65 -21.85 -4.42
CA VAL A 98 11.54 -21.05 -3.86
C VAL A 98 11.64 -20.98 -2.34
N VAL A 99 11.94 -22.12 -1.68
CA VAL A 99 12.15 -22.15 -0.22
C VAL A 99 13.29 -21.20 0.18
N ARG A 100 14.43 -21.25 -0.50
CA ARG A 100 15.57 -20.40 -0.19
C ARG A 100 15.23 -18.91 -0.32
N GLU A 101 14.53 -18.50 -1.37
CA GLU A 101 14.15 -17.09 -1.52
C GLU A 101 13.09 -16.65 -0.50
N ALA A 102 12.20 -17.56 -0.08
CA ALA A 102 11.28 -17.28 1.03
C ALA A 102 12.02 -17.13 2.36
N PHE A 103 13.03 -17.98 2.60
CA PHE A 103 13.85 -17.90 3.81
C PHE A 103 14.69 -16.63 3.84
N ARG A 104 15.26 -16.22 2.70
CA ARG A 104 15.96 -14.92 2.59
C ARG A 104 15.04 -13.75 2.92
N ALA A 105 13.78 -13.79 2.49
CA ALA A 105 12.81 -12.75 2.83
C ALA A 105 12.53 -12.69 4.34
N LEU A 106 12.38 -13.84 5.00
CA LEU A 106 12.19 -13.91 6.46
C LEU A 106 13.45 -13.51 7.24
N GLU A 107 14.63 -13.88 6.76
CA GLU A 107 15.92 -13.53 7.37
C GLU A 107 16.18 -12.01 7.26
N ALA A 108 15.82 -11.39 6.13
CA ALA A 108 15.90 -9.93 5.97
C ALA A 108 14.98 -9.15 6.94
N ARG A 109 13.93 -9.80 7.45
CA ARG A 109 13.02 -9.27 8.47
C ARG A 109 13.45 -9.64 9.90
N GLY A 110 14.57 -10.35 10.03
CA GLY A 110 15.10 -10.80 11.32
C GLY A 110 14.32 -11.94 11.97
N MET A 111 13.36 -12.56 11.27
CA MET A 111 12.48 -13.60 11.85
C MET A 111 13.12 -14.98 11.94
N ILE A 112 14.10 -15.25 11.08
CA ILE A 112 14.89 -16.47 11.09
C ILE A 112 16.36 -16.15 10.87
N ARG A 113 17.24 -17.09 11.22
CA ARG A 113 18.68 -17.00 10.94
C ARG A 113 19.19 -18.35 10.49
N ALA A 114 19.95 -18.37 9.39
CA ALA A 114 20.67 -19.57 9.00
C ALA A 114 21.83 -19.85 9.96
N ARG A 115 21.94 -21.08 10.47
CA ARG A 115 23.05 -21.54 11.31
C ARG A 115 23.82 -22.66 10.60
N PRO A 116 25.14 -22.51 10.37
CA PRO A 116 25.95 -23.56 9.79
C PRO A 116 25.81 -24.86 10.59
N ARG A 117 25.51 -25.96 9.90
CA ARG A 117 25.38 -27.33 10.46
C ARG A 117 24.24 -27.54 11.47
N ALA A 118 23.49 -26.50 11.86
CA ALA A 118 22.40 -26.59 12.82
C ALA A 118 21.00 -26.36 12.22
N GLY A 119 20.92 -25.84 10.98
CA GLY A 119 19.64 -25.59 10.30
C GLY A 119 19.27 -24.11 10.31
N THR A 120 17.98 -23.81 10.11
CA THR A 120 17.46 -22.44 10.17
C THR A 120 16.73 -22.25 11.50
N GLN A 121 17.13 -21.28 12.30
CA GLN A 121 16.57 -21.04 13.62
C GLN A 121 15.57 -19.87 13.60
N VAL A 122 14.40 -20.04 14.22
CA VAL A 122 13.46 -18.93 14.48
C VAL A 122 14.08 -17.98 15.51
N GLN A 123 14.09 -16.69 15.19
CA GLN A 123 14.63 -15.66 16.09
C GLN A 123 13.56 -15.14 17.05
N PRO A 124 13.95 -14.68 18.27
CA PRO A 124 13.01 -14.01 19.16
C PRO A 124 12.50 -12.69 18.55
N GLU A 125 11.31 -12.27 18.97
CA GLU A 125 10.62 -11.07 18.45
C GLU A 125 11.46 -9.79 18.55
N SER A 126 12.31 -9.68 19.56
CA SER A 126 13.24 -8.55 19.73
C SER A 126 14.25 -8.40 18.59
N SER A 127 14.42 -9.41 17.74
CA SER A 127 15.28 -9.37 16.55
C SER A 127 14.53 -8.99 15.27
N TRP A 128 13.19 -8.93 15.31
CA TRP A 128 12.38 -8.73 14.11
C TRP A 128 12.34 -7.25 13.70
N ASN A 129 12.20 -6.98 12.41
CA ASN A 129 11.90 -5.65 11.92
C ASN A 129 10.40 -5.35 12.10
N LEU A 130 10.04 -4.76 13.25
CA LEU A 130 8.63 -4.46 13.58
C LEU A 130 8.00 -3.34 12.74
N LEU A 131 8.80 -2.62 11.94
CA LEU A 131 8.31 -1.60 11.01
C LEU A 131 8.03 -2.17 9.62
N ASP A 132 8.46 -3.40 9.33
CA ASP A 132 8.24 -4.06 8.04
C ASP A 132 6.73 -4.34 7.83
N PRO A 133 6.13 -3.94 6.69
CA PRO A 133 4.71 -4.12 6.45
C PRO A 133 4.24 -5.57 6.55
N ASP A 134 5.04 -6.54 6.08
CA ASP A 134 4.64 -7.94 6.13
C ASP A 134 4.67 -8.46 7.57
N VAL A 135 5.70 -8.09 8.35
CA VAL A 135 5.77 -8.42 9.78
C VAL A 135 4.60 -7.83 10.55
N ILE A 136 4.20 -6.59 10.21
CA ILE A 136 3.01 -5.96 10.78
C ILE A 136 1.76 -6.79 10.49
N GLN A 137 1.53 -7.13 9.23
CA GLN A 137 0.37 -7.94 8.84
C GLN A 137 0.36 -9.33 9.48
N TRP A 138 1.52 -9.98 9.59
CA TRP A 138 1.60 -11.32 10.18
C TRP A 138 1.36 -11.32 11.69
N ARG A 139 1.80 -10.27 12.40
CA ARG A 139 1.54 -10.08 13.83
C ARG A 139 0.10 -9.65 14.11
N ALA A 140 -0.53 -8.90 13.21
CA ALA A 140 -1.88 -8.38 13.39
C ALA A 140 -2.95 -9.47 13.62
N ALA A 141 -2.78 -10.64 13.00
CA ALA A 141 -3.68 -11.79 13.17
C ALA A 141 -3.32 -12.69 14.37
N GLY A 142 -2.21 -12.38 15.07
CA GLY A 142 -1.69 -13.16 16.19
C GLY A 142 -2.05 -12.57 17.56
N PRO A 143 -1.59 -13.20 18.66
CA PRO A 143 -1.91 -12.76 20.02
C PRO A 143 -1.37 -11.37 20.37
N ALA A 144 -0.35 -10.88 19.65
CA ALA A 144 0.23 -9.56 19.83
C ALA A 144 -0.43 -8.45 19.00
N GLY A 145 -1.45 -8.77 18.18
CA GLY A 145 -2.01 -7.84 17.20
C GLY A 145 -2.58 -6.55 17.80
N GLU A 146 -3.31 -6.65 18.92
CA GLU A 146 -3.86 -5.49 19.62
C GLU A 146 -2.74 -4.58 20.18
N THR A 147 -1.79 -5.15 20.93
CA THR A 147 -0.66 -4.40 21.49
C THR A 147 0.14 -3.72 20.38
N GLN A 148 0.41 -4.43 19.29
CA GLN A 148 1.08 -3.88 18.12
C GLN A 148 0.30 -2.69 17.52
N LEU A 149 -1.01 -2.80 17.37
CA LEU A 149 -1.82 -1.73 16.80
C LEU A 149 -1.73 -0.46 17.66
N GLN A 150 -1.75 -0.60 19.00
CA GLN A 150 -1.54 0.53 19.91
C GLN A 150 -0.14 1.16 19.75
N GLU A 151 0.91 0.35 19.65
CA GLU A 151 2.29 0.83 19.41
C GLU A 151 2.41 1.58 18.07
N LEU A 152 1.77 1.06 17.01
CA LEU A 152 1.76 1.70 15.70
C LEU A 152 1.00 3.03 15.70
N LEU A 153 -0.06 3.16 16.50
CA LEU A 153 -0.78 4.43 16.66
C LEU A 153 0.05 5.47 17.41
N LEU A 154 0.86 5.06 18.40
CA LEU A 154 1.83 5.95 19.05
C LEU A 154 2.90 6.44 18.06
N LEU A 155 3.40 5.55 17.17
CA LEU A 155 4.30 5.95 16.09
C LEU A 155 3.63 6.98 15.18
N ARG A 156 2.38 6.72 14.74
CA ARG A 156 1.61 7.64 13.90
C ARG A 156 1.41 9.00 14.58
N GLU A 157 1.11 9.02 15.88
CA GLU A 157 0.96 10.26 16.66
C GLU A 157 2.28 11.06 16.74
N ALA A 158 3.43 10.37 16.73
CA ALA A 158 4.73 11.02 16.74
C ALA A 158 5.09 11.64 15.37
N VAL A 159 4.67 11.02 14.26
CA VAL A 159 5.17 11.37 12.92
C VAL A 159 4.18 12.17 12.07
N GLU A 160 2.90 11.83 12.10
CA GLU A 160 1.89 12.44 11.22
C GLU A 160 1.62 13.92 11.53
N PRO A 161 1.59 14.37 12.81
CA PRO A 161 1.46 15.79 13.12
C PRO A 161 2.62 16.63 12.59
N ALA A 162 3.86 16.12 12.67
CA ALA A 162 5.02 16.79 12.11
C ALA A 162 4.93 16.86 10.57
N ALA A 163 4.46 15.78 9.92
CA ALA A 163 4.22 15.78 8.48
C ALA A 163 3.15 16.82 8.08
N ALA A 164 2.05 16.90 8.83
CA ALA A 164 0.97 17.87 8.60
C ALA A 164 1.46 19.32 8.69
N ARG A 165 2.24 19.65 9.73
CA ARG A 165 2.85 20.97 9.91
C ARG A 165 3.71 21.39 8.71
N LEU A 166 4.59 20.48 8.30
CA LEU A 166 5.50 20.70 7.16
C LEU A 166 4.73 20.86 5.86
N PHE A 167 3.67 20.06 5.66
CA PHE A 167 2.86 20.12 4.47
C PHE A 167 2.10 21.46 4.37
N ALA A 168 1.44 21.90 5.45
CA ALA A 168 0.77 23.19 5.51
C ALA A 168 1.73 24.36 5.18
N SER A 169 2.99 24.26 5.61
CA SER A 169 4.02 25.29 5.37
C SER A 169 4.65 25.26 3.97
N SER A 170 4.29 24.28 3.12
CA SER A 170 5.05 24.00 1.89
C SER A 170 4.58 24.71 0.63
N GLY A 171 3.33 25.19 0.59
CA GLY A 171 2.72 25.76 -0.63
C GLY A 171 2.52 24.76 -1.78
N ARG A 172 2.53 23.44 -1.53
CA ARG A 172 2.39 22.39 -2.56
C ARG A 172 0.93 22.17 -3.00
N THR A 173 0.37 23.12 -3.74
CA THR A 173 -1.07 23.16 -4.09
C THR A 173 -1.62 21.91 -4.77
N ALA A 174 -0.87 21.28 -5.68
CA ALA A 174 -1.32 20.05 -6.34
C ALA A 174 -1.57 18.91 -5.33
N ARG A 175 -0.69 18.75 -4.34
CA ARG A 175 -0.87 17.73 -3.30
C ARG A 175 -1.98 18.10 -2.32
N GLN A 176 -2.22 19.39 -2.06
CA GLN A 176 -3.34 19.83 -1.23
C GLN A 176 -4.67 19.40 -1.87
N GLN A 177 -4.82 19.53 -3.19
CA GLN A 177 -6.00 19.06 -3.91
C GLN A 177 -6.18 17.54 -3.82
N GLU A 178 -5.08 16.76 -3.95
CA GLU A 178 -5.12 15.30 -3.75
C GLU A 178 -5.57 14.93 -2.33
N LEU A 179 -5.11 15.66 -1.31
CA LEU A 179 -5.46 15.43 0.09
C LEU A 179 -6.95 15.69 0.31
N SER A 180 -7.47 16.81 -0.19
CA SER A 180 -8.88 17.18 -0.08
C SER A 180 -9.79 16.23 -0.86
N ALA A 181 -9.33 15.72 -2.02
CA ALA A 181 -10.04 14.67 -2.75
C ALA A 181 -10.12 13.36 -1.95
N ALA A 182 -9.04 12.97 -1.27
CA ALA A 182 -9.04 11.78 -0.40
C ALA A 182 -9.98 11.96 0.81
N ALA A 183 -10.03 13.16 1.41
CA ALA A 183 -10.97 13.47 2.49
C ALA A 183 -12.44 13.41 2.02
N ALA A 184 -12.73 13.90 0.81
CA ALA A 184 -14.05 13.81 0.22
C ALA A 184 -14.46 12.36 -0.08
N GLU A 185 -13.55 11.53 -0.61
CA GLU A 185 -13.81 10.12 -0.86
C GLU A 185 -14.04 9.34 0.45
N LEU A 186 -13.35 9.69 1.55
CA LEU A 186 -13.63 9.14 2.88
C LEU A 186 -15.08 9.38 3.30
N ALA A 187 -15.60 10.60 3.12
CA ALA A 187 -16.98 10.94 3.43
C ALA A 187 -17.96 10.13 2.58
N LEU A 188 -17.74 10.08 1.26
CA LEU A 188 -18.58 9.30 0.33
C LEU A 188 -18.55 7.80 0.65
N ALA A 189 -17.39 7.26 1.02
CA ALA A 189 -17.24 5.85 1.38
C ALA A 189 -17.92 5.51 2.72
N ALA A 190 -17.91 6.44 3.68
CA ALA A 190 -18.62 6.30 4.96
C ALA A 190 -20.14 6.29 4.75
N GLU A 191 -20.66 7.23 3.96
CA GLU A 191 -22.08 7.28 3.59
C GLU A 191 -22.54 6.01 2.89
N ALA A 192 -21.73 5.52 1.94
CA ALA A 192 -21.97 4.27 1.23
C ALA A 192 -21.71 3.01 2.07
N ARG A 193 -21.19 3.15 3.29
CA ARG A 193 -20.77 2.06 4.20
C ARG A 193 -19.87 1.03 3.49
N SER A 194 -18.99 1.51 2.62
CA SER A 194 -18.11 0.67 1.81
C SER A 194 -16.73 0.56 2.45
N LEU A 195 -16.49 -0.51 3.22
CA LEU A 195 -15.23 -0.70 3.93
C LEU A 195 -14.01 -0.68 2.98
N PRO A 196 -14.02 -1.37 1.82
CA PRO A 196 -12.87 -1.34 0.91
C PRO A 196 -12.56 0.06 0.37
N ARG A 197 -13.60 0.86 0.06
CA ARG A 197 -13.41 2.25 -0.39
C ARG A 197 -12.90 3.13 0.74
N PHE A 198 -13.45 2.97 1.94
CA PHE A 198 -13.04 3.73 3.11
C PHE A 198 -11.57 3.48 3.45
N THR A 199 -11.15 2.22 3.55
CA THR A 199 -9.74 1.84 3.80
C THR A 199 -8.80 2.41 2.73
N SER A 200 -9.16 2.31 1.45
CA SER A 200 -8.36 2.85 0.35
C SER A 200 -8.23 4.38 0.41
N ALA A 201 -9.34 5.07 0.71
CA ALA A 201 -9.37 6.52 0.83
C ALA A 201 -8.54 7.01 2.03
N ASP A 202 -8.65 6.33 3.17
CA ASP A 202 -7.90 6.59 4.39
C ASP A 202 -6.38 6.44 4.16
N GLN A 203 -5.96 5.33 3.56
CA GLN A 203 -4.57 5.10 3.17
C GLN A 203 -4.07 6.17 2.19
N SER A 204 -4.89 6.55 1.22
CA SER A 204 -4.53 7.61 0.28
C SER A 204 -4.34 8.95 0.98
N PHE A 205 -5.24 9.30 1.91
CA PHE A 205 -5.14 10.52 2.68
C PHE A 205 -3.82 10.58 3.47
N HIS A 206 -3.52 9.55 4.27
CA HIS A 206 -2.30 9.51 5.07
C HIS A 206 -1.03 9.45 4.21
N ARG A 207 -1.07 8.79 3.05
CA ARG A 207 0.03 8.82 2.08
C ARG A 207 0.30 10.23 1.56
N VAL A 208 -0.75 10.91 1.07
CA VAL A 208 -0.62 12.27 0.53
C VAL A 208 -0.16 13.25 1.62
N LEU A 209 -0.65 13.10 2.86
CA LEU A 209 -0.21 13.88 4.01
C LEU A 209 1.31 13.79 4.23
N VAL A 210 1.84 12.56 4.28
CA VAL A 210 3.26 12.30 4.54
C VAL A 210 4.13 12.72 3.36
N GLU A 211 3.74 12.41 2.12
CA GLU A 211 4.48 12.85 0.93
C GLU A 211 4.46 14.38 0.78
N GLY A 212 3.32 15.01 1.10
CA GLY A 212 3.13 16.45 1.07
C GLY A 212 4.03 17.21 2.05
N SER A 213 4.50 16.56 3.12
CA SER A 213 5.52 17.12 4.02
C SER A 213 6.83 17.46 3.28
N GLY A 214 7.15 16.74 2.21
CA GLY A 214 8.43 16.83 1.49
C GLY A 214 9.62 16.28 2.27
N ASN A 215 9.40 15.59 3.39
CA ASN A 215 10.45 14.96 4.18
C ASN A 215 10.65 13.50 3.73
N ALA A 216 11.74 13.26 2.98
CA ALA A 216 12.06 11.94 2.43
C ALA A 216 12.24 10.83 3.48
N VAL A 217 12.62 11.19 4.72
CA VAL A 217 12.74 10.24 5.84
C VAL A 217 11.37 9.84 6.35
N LEU A 218 10.44 10.80 6.52
CA LEU A 218 9.05 10.47 6.88
C LEU A 218 8.37 9.62 5.81
N THR A 219 8.68 9.85 4.53
CA THR A 219 8.20 9.02 3.42
C THR A 219 8.62 7.55 3.53
N GLN A 220 9.75 7.24 4.18
CA GLN A 220 10.14 5.84 4.39
C GLN A 220 9.15 5.05 5.27
N LEU A 221 8.35 5.75 6.09
CA LEU A 221 7.37 5.13 6.99
C LEU A 221 6.02 4.84 6.32
N LEU A 222 5.82 5.19 5.04
CA LEU A 222 4.54 5.00 4.35
C LEU A 222 4.07 3.54 4.36
N GLY A 223 4.98 2.58 4.17
CA GLY A 223 4.65 1.16 4.24
C GLY A 223 4.15 0.75 5.63
N THR A 224 4.82 1.23 6.67
CA THR A 224 4.44 0.99 8.08
C THR A 224 3.07 1.60 8.40
N ILE A 225 2.82 2.84 7.95
CA ILE A 225 1.53 3.52 8.17
C ILE A 225 0.40 2.80 7.43
N ALA A 226 0.61 2.44 6.16
CA ALA A 226 -0.38 1.68 5.39
C ALA A 226 -0.70 0.34 6.06
N ALA A 227 0.31 -0.38 6.53
CA ALA A 227 0.11 -1.64 7.26
C ALA A 227 -0.65 -1.43 8.58
N ALA A 228 -0.36 -0.37 9.34
CA ALA A 228 -1.10 -0.05 10.55
C ALA A 228 -2.59 0.24 10.27
N LEU A 229 -2.88 0.94 9.18
CA LEU A 229 -4.25 1.21 8.72
C LEU A 229 -4.96 -0.09 8.31
N ASP A 230 -4.31 -0.94 7.52
CA ASP A 230 -4.85 -2.27 7.18
C ASP A 230 -5.15 -3.11 8.42
N SER A 231 -4.22 -3.15 9.39
CA SER A 231 -4.43 -3.86 10.66
C SER A 231 -5.62 -3.31 11.44
N ARG A 232 -5.81 -1.98 11.48
CA ARG A 232 -6.99 -1.35 12.09
C ARG A 232 -8.28 -1.81 11.44
N TYR A 233 -8.36 -1.87 10.10
CA TYR A 233 -9.60 -2.26 9.42
C TYR A 233 -9.81 -3.79 9.44
N GLY A 234 -8.75 -4.57 9.59
CA GLY A 234 -8.79 -6.03 9.77
C GLY A 234 -9.02 -6.49 11.22
N SER A 235 -8.92 -5.60 12.22
CA SER A 235 -8.98 -5.94 13.66
C SER A 235 -10.35 -6.42 14.17
N GLY A 236 -11.40 -6.37 13.34
CA GLY A 236 -12.77 -6.70 13.75
C GLY A 236 -13.48 -5.57 14.51
N VAL A 237 -12.80 -4.46 14.82
CA VAL A 237 -13.43 -3.25 15.38
C VAL A 237 -14.47 -2.71 14.39
N PRO A 238 -15.74 -2.56 14.80
CA PRO A 238 -16.79 -2.04 13.93
C PRO A 238 -16.41 -0.67 13.35
N THR A 239 -16.40 -0.54 12.03
CA THR A 239 -15.96 0.70 11.38
C THR A 239 -17.08 1.74 11.36
N PHE A 240 -18.22 1.47 10.71
CA PHE A 240 -19.28 2.48 10.51
C PHE A 240 -20.15 2.75 11.74
N THR A 241 -19.54 3.39 12.73
CA THR A 241 -20.10 3.86 14.00
C THR A 241 -20.01 5.39 14.08
N ALA A 242 -20.51 5.99 15.17
CA ALA A 242 -20.34 7.44 15.43
C ALA A 242 -18.86 7.88 15.50
N ALA A 243 -17.93 6.97 15.76
CA ALA A 243 -16.50 7.26 15.71
C ALA A 243 -16.02 7.49 14.27
N THR A 244 -16.58 6.79 13.29
CA THR A 244 -16.27 7.04 11.86
C THR A 244 -16.75 8.41 11.40
N ASP A 245 -17.96 8.84 11.78
CA ASP A 245 -18.45 10.18 11.43
C ASP A 245 -17.52 11.27 11.97
N ARG A 246 -17.03 11.08 13.20
CA ARG A 246 -16.02 11.96 13.82
C ARG A 246 -14.70 11.91 13.06
N ALA A 247 -14.21 10.72 12.69
CA ALA A 247 -12.97 10.57 11.94
C ALA A 247 -13.06 11.26 10.57
N VAL A 248 -14.17 11.12 9.85
CA VAL A 248 -14.40 11.82 8.57
C VAL A 248 -14.33 13.34 8.75
N ASP A 249 -14.97 13.88 9.79
CA ASP A 249 -14.91 15.31 10.10
C ASP A 249 -13.48 15.77 10.45
N GLN A 250 -12.72 14.95 11.17
CA GLN A 250 -11.32 15.22 11.51
C GLN A 250 -10.42 15.26 10.28
N HIS A 251 -10.58 14.32 9.34
CA HIS A 251 -9.86 14.32 8.07
C HIS A 251 -10.13 15.60 7.26
N ARG A 252 -11.41 16.00 7.16
CA ARG A 252 -11.81 17.25 6.50
C ARG A 252 -11.14 18.47 7.14
N ARG A 253 -11.22 18.60 8.48
CA ARG A 253 -10.62 19.73 9.21
C ARG A 253 -9.11 19.82 9.04
N LEU A 254 -8.43 18.68 8.95
CA LEU A 254 -7.00 18.61 8.70
C LEU A 254 -6.65 19.07 7.28
N ALA A 255 -7.39 18.61 6.27
CA ALA A 255 -7.21 19.07 4.88
C ALA A 255 -7.40 20.59 4.78
N GLU A 256 -8.45 21.14 5.39
CA GLU A 256 -8.74 22.58 5.42
C GLU A 256 -7.62 23.39 6.10
N ALA A 257 -7.04 22.87 7.19
CA ALA A 257 -5.92 23.53 7.86
C ALA A 257 -4.67 23.58 6.98
N ILE A 258 -4.40 22.49 6.25
CA ILE A 258 -3.28 22.40 5.31
C ILE A 258 -3.50 23.33 4.11
N GLU A 259 -4.71 23.39 3.56
CA GLU A 259 -5.07 24.31 2.47
C GLU A 259 -4.93 25.78 2.88
N ALA A 260 -5.32 26.11 4.12
CA ALA A 260 -5.16 27.45 4.68
C ALA A 260 -3.70 27.83 5.00
N GLY A 261 -2.77 26.87 4.91
CA GLY A 261 -1.36 27.07 5.30
C GLY A 261 -1.15 27.23 6.81
N ASP A 262 -2.12 26.83 7.63
CA ASP A 262 -2.08 26.96 9.08
C ASP A 262 -1.37 25.74 9.70
N ALA A 263 -0.06 25.89 9.89
CA ALA A 263 0.81 24.82 10.35
C ALA A 263 0.47 24.32 11.77
N ASP A 264 0.12 25.22 12.69
CA ASP A 264 -0.21 24.86 14.07
C ASP A 264 -1.56 24.14 14.13
N ARG A 265 -2.56 24.62 13.38
CA ARG A 265 -3.86 23.96 13.27
C ARG A 265 -3.75 22.60 12.59
N ALA A 266 -2.94 22.47 11.54
CA ALA A 266 -2.71 21.20 10.85
C ALA A 266 -2.07 20.17 11.78
N GLU A 267 -1.03 20.56 12.52
CA GLU A 267 -0.38 19.70 13.51
C GLU A 267 -1.38 19.24 14.58
N SER A 268 -2.14 20.17 15.17
CA SER A 268 -3.12 19.85 16.19
C SER A 268 -4.24 18.95 15.67
N ALA A 269 -4.72 19.18 14.45
CA ALA A 269 -5.79 18.38 13.84
C ALA A 269 -5.34 16.94 13.59
N ALA A 270 -4.13 16.74 13.04
CA ALA A 270 -3.55 15.42 12.83
C ALA A 270 -3.32 14.67 14.16
N ARG A 271 -2.84 15.38 15.19
CA ARG A 271 -2.64 14.77 16.52
C ARG A 271 -3.96 14.30 17.14
N THR A 272 -5.00 15.12 17.05
CA THR A 272 -6.34 14.76 17.55
C THR A 272 -6.91 13.56 16.80
N LEU A 273 -6.80 13.52 15.47
CA LEU A 273 -7.28 12.43 14.63
C LEU A 273 -6.70 11.07 15.08
N VAL A 274 -5.37 10.99 15.22
CA VAL A 274 -4.71 9.75 15.63
C VAL A 274 -5.04 9.37 17.07
N ARG A 275 -5.08 10.34 17.99
CA ARG A 275 -5.42 10.09 19.41
C ARG A 275 -6.84 9.57 19.60
N ASP A 276 -7.80 10.15 18.89
CA ASP A 276 -9.19 9.73 18.95
C ASP A 276 -9.37 8.31 18.39
N THR A 277 -8.67 7.98 17.30
CA THR A 277 -8.64 6.61 16.76
C THR A 277 -8.04 5.63 17.78
N ALA A 278 -6.95 6.01 18.45
CA ALA A 278 -6.34 5.17 19.48
C ALA A 278 -7.24 4.99 20.71
N ALA A 279 -7.98 6.02 21.11
CA ALA A 279 -8.96 5.93 22.19
C ALA A 279 -10.14 5.01 21.83
N GLU A 280 -10.64 5.10 20.60
CA GLU A 280 -11.71 4.23 20.07
C GLU A 280 -11.31 2.74 20.13
N ILE A 281 -10.11 2.42 19.63
CA ILE A 281 -9.61 1.04 19.61
C ILE A 281 -9.49 0.52 21.05
N ARG A 282 -8.86 1.27 21.97
CA ARG A 282 -8.76 0.86 23.38
C ARG A 282 -10.12 0.62 24.03
N ALA A 283 -11.11 1.48 23.78
CA ALA A 283 -12.44 1.33 24.35
C ALA A 283 -13.16 0.06 23.85
N THR A 284 -12.94 -0.30 22.58
CA THR A 284 -13.52 -1.49 21.97
C THR A 284 -12.87 -2.77 22.49
N SER A 285 -11.55 -2.79 22.65
CA SER A 285 -10.80 -3.96 23.15
C SER A 285 -11.15 -4.29 24.60
N VAL A 286 -11.43 -3.28 25.44
CA VAL A 286 -11.93 -3.49 26.82
C VAL A 286 -13.35 -4.07 26.83
N SER A 287 -14.20 -3.66 25.88
CA SER A 287 -15.60 -4.10 25.82
C SER A 287 -15.76 -5.51 25.25
N GLY A 288 -14.81 -5.99 24.44
CA GLY A 288 -14.80 -7.34 23.85
C GLY A 288 -14.20 -8.43 24.74
N GLY A 289 -13.51 -8.08 25.83
CA GLY A 289 -12.86 -9.03 26.75
C GLY A 289 -13.74 -9.55 27.89
N SER A 290 -15.03 -9.23 27.91
CA SER A 290 -16.01 -9.70 28.90
C SER A 290 -16.95 -10.74 28.29
N ILE A 291 -16.46 -11.94 28.04
CA ILE A 291 -17.29 -13.15 27.79
C ILE A 291 -16.64 -14.33 28.52
#